data_AF-A0A1Q9S660-F1
#
_entry.id   AF-A0A1Q9S660-F1
#
_cell.length_a   1.000
_cell.length_b   1.000
_cell.length_c   1.000
_cell.angle_alpha   90.00
_cell.angle_beta   90.00
_cell.angle_gamma   90.00
#
_symmetry.space_group_name_H-M   'P 1'
#
loop_
_entity.id
_entity.type
_entity.pdbx_description
1 polymer ?
#
loop_
_entity_poly.entity_id
_entity_poly.type
_entity_poly.pdbx_seq_one_letter_code
_entity_poly.pdbx_strand_id
1 'polypeptide(L)'
;MAELLERLAADPAATRLLLITWGEAVSEPALAAVAGEHLARVREQVEERYGRWAAEELGLGPDRSREWVAMFAQAILSVLQGYVVQSCLLPGFDHDAYLDYARTLAAQ
;
A
#
# COMPACT_ATOMS: atom_id res chain seq x y z
N MET A 1 7.32 1.42 2.54
CA MET A 1 6.61 1.37 1.25
C MET A 1 7.55 0.98 0.12
N ALA A 2 8.59 1.76 -0.17
CA ALA A 2 9.55 1.45 -1.24
C ALA A 2 10.11 0.01 -1.15
N GLU A 3 10.59 -0.41 0.03
CA GLU A 3 11.09 -1.79 0.26
C GLU A 3 10.04 -2.87 -0.04
N LEU A 4 8.75 -2.61 0.24
CA LEU A 4 7.67 -3.56 -0.07
C LEU A 4 7.51 -3.71 -1.58
N LEU A 5 7.50 -2.60 -2.31
CA LEU A 5 7.38 -2.63 -3.76
C LEU A 5 8.60 -3.24 -4.42
N GLU A 6 9.81 -2.98 -3.90
CA GLU A 6 11.05 -3.61 -4.36
C GLU A 6 11.01 -5.13 -4.18
N ARG A 7 10.48 -5.62 -3.04
CA ARG A 7 10.26 -7.05 -2.83
C ARG A 7 9.26 -7.65 -3.83
N LEU A 8 8.18 -6.93 -4.13
CA LEU A 8 7.21 -7.36 -5.13
C LEU A 8 7.78 -7.34 -6.56
N ALA A 9 8.62 -6.36 -6.88
CA ALA A 9 9.37 -6.31 -8.14
C ALA A 9 10.32 -7.50 -8.30
N ALA A 10 10.99 -7.88 -7.21
CA ALA A 10 11.88 -9.04 -7.19
C ALA A 10 11.13 -10.38 -7.26
N ASP A 11 9.83 -10.42 -6.96
CA ASP A 11 8.99 -11.62 -7.01
C ASP A 11 7.70 -11.42 -7.84
N PRO A 12 7.79 -11.51 -9.18
CA PRO A 12 6.63 -11.39 -10.06
C PRO A 12 5.58 -12.50 -9.85
N ALA A 13 5.97 -13.67 -9.33
CA ALA A 13 5.05 -14.76 -9.09
C ALA A 13 4.15 -14.47 -7.88
N ALA A 14 4.74 -14.00 -6.78
CA ALA A 14 3.98 -13.52 -5.63
C ALA A 14 3.06 -12.35 -5.99
N THR A 15 3.53 -11.41 -6.82
CA THR A 15 2.72 -10.26 -7.27
C THR A 15 1.50 -10.70 -8.07
N ARG A 16 1.64 -11.66 -8.99
CA ARG A 16 0.49 -12.23 -9.72
C ARG A 16 -0.47 -12.98 -8.81
N LEU A 17 0.06 -13.72 -7.83
CA LEU A 17 -0.77 -14.45 -6.86
C LEU A 17 -1.61 -13.50 -6.01
N LEU A 18 -1.06 -12.35 -5.62
CA LEU A 18 -1.80 -11.29 -4.93
C LEU A 18 -2.97 -10.79 -5.79
N LEU A 19 -2.72 -10.49 -7.07
CA LEU A 19 -3.79 -10.03 -7.96
C LEU A 19 -4.90 -11.07 -8.15
N ILE A 20 -4.54 -12.34 -8.34
CA ILE A 20 -5.52 -13.44 -8.45
C ILE A 20 -6.34 -13.54 -7.16
N THR A 21 -5.67 -13.52 -6.01
CA THR A 21 -6.32 -13.63 -4.69
C THR A 21 -7.30 -12.49 -4.46
N TRP A 22 -6.93 -11.26 -4.85
CA TRP A 22 -7.83 -10.10 -4.78
C TRP A 22 -9.03 -10.23 -5.72
N GLY A 23 -8.83 -10.78 -6.92
CA GLY A 23 -9.91 -11.08 -7.86
C GLY A 23 -10.90 -12.10 -7.30
N GLU A 24 -10.41 -13.21 -6.76
CA GLU A 24 -11.24 -14.27 -6.16
C GLU A 24 -11.97 -13.78 -4.89
N ALA A 25 -11.32 -12.97 -4.08
CA ALA A 25 -11.89 -12.36 -2.88
C ALA A 25 -13.16 -11.52 -3.15
N VAL A 26 -13.39 -11.07 -4.38
CA VAL A 26 -14.64 -10.37 -4.75
C VAL A 26 -15.86 -11.30 -4.67
N SER A 27 -15.67 -12.59 -4.91
CA SER A 27 -16.75 -13.60 -4.97
C SER A 27 -16.69 -14.63 -3.84
N GLU A 28 -15.53 -14.83 -3.21
CA GLU A 28 -15.31 -15.82 -2.16
C GLU A 28 -15.14 -15.18 -0.77
N PRO A 29 -16.14 -15.24 0.13
CA PRO A 29 -16.11 -14.54 1.42
C PRO A 29 -14.95 -14.94 2.34
N ALA A 30 -14.52 -16.21 2.29
CA ALA A 30 -13.39 -16.68 3.08
C ALA A 30 -12.06 -16.04 2.63
N LEU A 31 -11.88 -15.87 1.31
CA LEU A 31 -10.73 -15.17 0.75
C LEU A 31 -10.82 -13.66 1.01
N ALA A 32 -12.03 -13.08 0.96
CA ALA A 32 -12.25 -11.69 1.34
C ALA A 32 -11.83 -11.38 2.78
N ALA A 33 -12.15 -12.27 3.72
CA ALA A 33 -11.74 -12.12 5.11
C ALA A 33 -10.22 -12.12 5.26
N VAL A 34 -9.53 -13.09 4.64
CA VAL A 34 -8.06 -13.19 4.69
C VAL A 34 -7.39 -11.98 4.02
N ALA A 35 -7.84 -11.59 2.83
CA ALA A 35 -7.31 -10.42 2.12
C ALA A 35 -7.56 -9.13 2.92
N GLY A 36 -8.76 -8.99 3.50
CA GLY A 36 -9.14 -7.85 4.33
C GLY A 36 -8.28 -7.73 5.59
N GLU A 37 -8.01 -8.84 6.28
CA GLU A 37 -7.09 -8.86 7.43
C GLU A 37 -5.68 -8.41 7.04
N HIS A 38 -5.15 -8.89 5.91
CA HIS A 38 -3.82 -8.48 5.45
C HIS A 38 -3.76 -6.99 5.12
N LEU A 39 -4.76 -6.45 4.40
CA LEU A 39 -4.83 -5.02 4.07
C LEU A 39 -5.02 -4.16 5.32
N ALA A 40 -5.81 -4.63 6.30
CA ALA A 40 -5.97 -3.96 7.59
C ALA A 40 -4.66 -3.89 8.37
N ARG A 41 -3.87 -4.98 8.41
CA ARG A 41 -2.55 -4.99 9.05
C ARG A 41 -1.58 -4.02 8.37
N VAL A 42 -1.58 -3.94 7.04
CA VAL A 42 -0.76 -2.95 6.32
C VAL A 42 -1.18 -1.53 6.67
N ARG A 43 -2.48 -1.26 6.74
CA ARG A 43 -3.02 0.04 7.17
C ARG A 43 -2.55 0.39 8.58
N GLU A 44 -2.73 -0.50 9.54
CA GLU A 44 -2.34 -0.30 10.95
C GLU A 44 -0.85 -0.01 11.10
N GLN A 45 0.02 -0.74 10.39
CA GLN A 45 1.47 -0.50 10.41
C GLN A 45 1.83 0.90 9.91
N VAL A 46 1.11 1.41 8.91
CA VAL A 46 1.30 2.75 8.38
C VAL A 46 0.78 3.77 9.38
N GLU A 47 -0.40 3.54 9.95
CA GLU A 47 -0.97 4.42 10.96
C GLU A 47 -0.07 4.56 12.20
N GLU A 48 0.52 3.48 12.68
CA GLU A 48 1.45 3.49 13.81
C GLU A 48 2.76 4.21 13.45
N ARG A 49 3.35 3.90 12.29
CA ARG A 49 4.63 4.45 11.83
C ARG A 49 4.57 5.96 11.66
N TYR A 50 3.50 6.46 11.06
CA TYR A 50 3.35 7.87 10.68
C TYR A 50 2.53 8.68 11.68
N GLY A 51 1.74 8.05 12.55
CA GLY A 51 0.97 8.75 13.59
C GLY A 51 1.84 9.48 14.60
N ARG A 52 2.96 8.86 14.99
CA ARG A 52 3.95 9.50 15.88
C ARG A 52 4.63 10.68 15.18
N TRP A 53 5.09 10.46 13.95
CA TRP A 53 5.74 11.48 13.13
C TRP A 53 4.83 12.68 12.86
N ALA A 54 3.55 12.47 12.50
CA ALA A 54 2.61 13.55 12.21
C ALA A 54 2.34 14.43 13.44
N ALA A 55 2.32 13.86 14.64
CA ALA A 55 2.18 14.64 15.87
C ALA A 55 3.44 15.46 16.19
N GLU A 56 4.63 14.92 15.91
CA GLU A 56 5.92 15.53 16.23
C GLU A 56 6.34 16.61 15.21
N GLU A 57 6.20 16.34 13.91
CA GLU A 57 6.78 17.17 12.84
C GLU A 57 5.78 18.15 12.21
N LEU A 58 4.49 17.77 12.11
CA LEU A 58 3.47 18.64 11.53
C LEU A 58 2.82 19.58 12.57
N GLY A 59 3.13 19.40 13.86
CA GLY A 59 2.56 20.19 14.96
C GLY A 59 1.04 20.09 15.05
N LEU A 60 0.44 19.03 14.49
CA LEU A 60 -1.00 18.84 14.44
C LEU A 60 -1.54 18.42 15.81
N GLY A 61 -2.70 18.95 16.17
CA GLY A 61 -3.46 18.46 17.33
C GLY A 61 -3.90 17.00 17.14
N PRO A 62 -4.18 16.24 18.21
CA PRO A 62 -4.42 14.79 18.15
C PRO A 62 -5.46 14.34 17.12
N ASP A 63 -6.56 15.08 16.97
CA ASP A 63 -7.61 14.77 15.98
C ASP A 63 -7.12 14.95 14.54
N ARG A 64 -6.40 16.03 14.27
CA ARG A 64 -5.88 16.33 12.93
C ARG A 64 -4.75 15.38 12.54
N SER A 65 -3.91 14.97 13.50
CA SER A 65 -2.92 13.92 13.25
C SER A 65 -3.60 12.61 12.85
N ARG A 66 -4.67 12.18 13.55
CA ARG A 66 -5.42 10.98 13.19
C ARG A 66 -6.02 11.04 11.79
N GLU A 67 -6.66 12.16 11.45
CA GLU A 67 -7.24 12.37 10.11
C GLU A 67 -6.17 12.31 9.02
N TRP A 68 -5.05 13.00 9.23
CA TRP A 68 -3.93 13.03 8.28
C TRP A 68 -3.34 11.63 8.07
N VAL A 69 -3.13 10.89 9.15
CA VAL A 69 -2.56 9.54 9.13
C VAL A 69 -3.48 8.54 8.45
N ALA A 70 -4.79 8.61 8.70
CA ALA A 70 -5.77 7.77 8.02
C ALA A 70 -5.78 8.02 6.51
N MET A 71 -5.75 9.30 6.10
CA MET A 71 -5.64 9.68 4.69
C MET A 71 -4.34 9.15 4.07
N PHE A 72 -3.20 9.32 4.76
CA PHE A 72 -1.91 8.86 4.29
C PHE A 72 -1.87 7.34 4.13
N ALA A 73 -2.46 6.59 5.06
CA ALA A 73 -2.59 5.14 4.97
C ALA A 73 -3.38 4.69 3.74
N GLN A 74 -4.44 5.42 3.35
CA GLN A 74 -5.17 5.14 2.11
C GLN A 74 -4.33 5.42 0.86
N ALA A 75 -3.54 6.50 0.85
CA ALA A 75 -2.64 6.81 -0.26
C ALA A 75 -1.60 5.69 -0.46
N ILE A 76 -1.01 5.24 0.64
CA ILE A 76 -0.08 4.11 0.69
C ILE A 76 -0.71 2.82 0.13
N LEU A 77 -1.91 2.45 0.58
CA LEU A 77 -2.61 1.27 0.05
C LEU A 77 -2.90 1.40 -1.44
N SER A 78 -3.27 2.59 -1.90
CA SER A 78 -3.55 2.87 -3.32
C SER A 78 -2.31 2.65 -4.19
N VAL A 79 -1.12 3.07 -3.72
CA VAL A 79 0.15 2.85 -4.42
C VAL A 79 0.50 1.35 -4.46
N LEU A 80 0.33 0.63 -3.35
CA LEU A 80 0.56 -0.81 -3.30
C LEU A 80 -0.34 -1.57 -4.28
N GLN A 81 -1.64 -1.30 -4.24
CA GLN A 81 -2.62 -1.94 -5.10
C GLN A 81 -2.40 -1.56 -6.57
N GLY A 82 -2.10 -0.29 -6.82
CA GLY A 82 -1.75 0.21 -8.15
C GLY A 82 -0.54 -0.51 -8.74
N TYR A 83 0.52 -0.72 -7.95
CA TYR A 83 1.69 -1.48 -8.38
C TYR A 83 1.34 -2.90 -8.78
N VAL A 84 0.62 -3.64 -7.92
CA VAL A 84 0.25 -5.05 -8.17
C VAL A 84 -0.59 -5.17 -9.44
N VAL A 85 -1.60 -4.31 -9.61
CA VAL A 85 -2.49 -4.34 -10.79
C VAL A 85 -1.73 -3.95 -12.06
N GLN A 86 -1.03 -2.81 -12.06
CA GLN A 86 -0.39 -2.29 -13.26
C GLN A 86 0.79 -3.16 -13.70
N SER A 87 1.62 -3.64 -12.78
CA SER A 87 2.73 -4.56 -13.12
C SER A 87 2.28 -5.88 -13.72
N CYS A 88 1.05 -6.34 -13.41
CA CYS A 88 0.51 -7.57 -13.96
C CYS A 88 -0.25 -7.36 -15.28
N LEU A 89 -0.91 -6.21 -15.48
CA LEU A 89 -1.89 -6.04 -16.54
C LEU A 89 -1.51 -4.97 -17.59
N LEU A 90 -0.67 -4.00 -17.26
CA LEU A 90 -0.33 -2.90 -18.16
C LEU A 90 0.86 -3.29 -19.07
N PRO A 91 0.68 -3.39 -20.39
CA PRO A 91 1.79 -3.67 -21.29
C PRO A 91 2.84 -2.56 -21.22
N GLY A 92 4.11 -2.94 -21.10
CA GLY A 92 5.21 -1.97 -20.99
C GLY A 92 5.29 -1.25 -19.65
N PHE A 93 4.71 -1.82 -18.57
CA PHE A 93 4.85 -1.29 -17.23
C PHE A 93 6.33 -1.09 -16.85
N ASP A 94 6.68 0.15 -16.49
CA ASP A 94 8.01 0.53 -16.05
C ASP A 94 8.10 0.43 -14.52
N HIS A 95 8.76 -0.62 -14.06
CA HIS A 95 8.94 -0.90 -12.63
C HIS A 95 9.74 0.19 -11.93
N ASP A 96 10.82 0.67 -12.56
CA ASP A 96 11.73 1.63 -11.95
C ASP A 96 11.04 2.99 -11.82
N ALA A 97 10.33 3.43 -12.86
CA ALA A 97 9.54 4.66 -12.82
C ALA A 97 8.46 4.62 -11.73
N TYR A 98 7.80 3.48 -11.52
CA TYR A 98 6.79 3.34 -10.46
C TYR A 98 7.42 3.37 -9.06
N LEU A 99 8.58 2.72 -8.89
CA LEU A 99 9.33 2.76 -7.62
C LEU A 99 9.79 4.18 -7.28
N ASP A 100 10.27 4.94 -8.26
CA ASP A 100 10.68 6.34 -8.07
C ASP A 100 9.50 7.25 -7.71
N TYR A 101 8.34 7.04 -8.35
CA TYR A 101 7.10 7.68 -7.95
C TYR A 101 6.73 7.37 -6.48
N ALA A 102 6.79 6.09 -6.09
CA ALA A 102 6.45 5.67 -4.73
C ALA A 102 7.43 6.21 -3.68
N ARG A 103 8.73 6.32 -4.01
CA ARG A 103 9.74 6.95 -3.15
C ARG A 103 9.45 8.44 -2.97
N THR A 104 9.05 9.13 -4.03
CA THR A 104 8.69 10.56 -3.98
C THR A 104 7.51 10.81 -3.05
N LEU A 105 6.48 9.96 -3.10
CA LEU A 105 5.33 10.05 -2.19
C LEU A 105 5.67 9.75 -0.73
N ALA A 106 6.64 8.87 -0.47
CA ALA A 106 7.04 8.50 0.88
C ALA A 106 8.05 9.49 1.50
N ALA A 107 8.63 10.39 0.70
CA ALA A 107 9.57 11.42 1.15
C ALA A 107 8.89 12.76 1.52
N GLN A 108 7.59 12.88 1.26
CA GLN A 108 6.73 14.01 1.68
C GLN A 108 6.13 13.71 3.05
#